data_AF-A0A838I9I5-F1
#
_entry.id   AF-A0A838I9I5-F1
#
_cell.length_a   1.000
_cell.length_b   1.000
_cell.length_c   1.000
_cell.angle_alpha   90.00
_cell.angle_beta   90.00
_cell.angle_gamma   90.00
#
_symmetry.space_group_name_H-M   'P 1'
#
loop_
_entity.id
_entity.type
_entity.pdbx_description
1 polymer ?
#
loop_
_entity_poly.entity_id
_entity_poly.type
_entity_poly.pdbx_seq_one_letter_code
_entity_poly.pdbx_strand_id
1 'polypeptide(L)'
;METLIVLVPFMVIGIAVAFIAFSGGPAAAREAYLTRGGPVFRFVIPVLYIGLGIVVPVAVIAARGESEGAVGKLRTASLTSQGESGKKLFLQTCSSCHNLDAVNARGVTGPDLDELGGVDRQRVLNAIKRGGTGDGRMPAQLLLGEDARDVALYVQRVVGQ
;
A
#
# COMPACT_ATOMS: atom_id res chain seq x y z
N MET A 1 -15.37 -8.28 -8.16
CA MET A 1 -15.51 -9.76 -8.04
C MET A 1 -14.26 -10.40 -7.47
N GLU A 2 -13.05 -10.05 -7.92
CA GLU A 2 -11.79 -10.58 -7.36
C GLU A 2 -11.63 -10.35 -5.86
N THR A 3 -12.05 -9.19 -5.35
CA THR A 3 -11.96 -8.88 -3.91
C THR A 3 -12.84 -9.77 -3.03
N LEU A 4 -14.02 -10.16 -3.53
CA LEU A 4 -14.94 -11.04 -2.82
C LEU A 4 -14.41 -12.49 -2.76
N ILE A 5 -13.76 -12.95 -3.83
CA ILE A 5 -13.15 -14.29 -3.87
C ILE A 5 -12.03 -14.41 -2.84
N VAL A 6 -11.28 -13.33 -2.60
CA VAL A 6 -10.25 -13.32 -1.55
C VAL A 6 -10.88 -13.13 -0.17
N LEU A 7 -11.81 -12.19 0.02
CA LEU A 7 -12.32 -11.85 1.36
C LEU A 7 -13.25 -12.91 1.97
N VAL A 8 -14.10 -13.55 1.17
CA VAL A 8 -15.09 -14.54 1.63
C VAL A 8 -14.44 -15.71 2.39
N PRO A 9 -13.39 -16.39 1.91
CA PRO A 9 -12.76 -17.48 2.67
C PRO A 9 -12.15 -17.01 3.98
N PHE A 10 -11.51 -15.83 4.04
CA PHE A 10 -10.99 -15.29 5.30
C PHE A 10 -12.10 -14.92 6.28
N MET A 11 -13.23 -14.38 5.80
CA MET A 11 -14.38 -14.07 6.62
C MET A 11 -15.05 -15.34 7.17
N VAL A 12 -15.17 -16.39 6.35
CA VAL A 12 -15.70 -17.69 6.79
C VAL A 12 -14.78 -18.35 7.81
N ILE A 13 -13.46 -18.34 7.58
CA ILE A 13 -12.47 -18.86 8.54
C ILE A 13 -12.52 -18.05 9.85
N GLY A 14 -12.60 -16.72 9.77
CA GLY A 14 -12.68 -15.86 10.95
C GLY A 14 -13.95 -16.10 11.77
N ILE A 15 -15.10 -16.23 11.11
CA ILE A 15 -16.38 -16.56 11.75
C ILE A 15 -16.34 -17.96 12.36
N ALA A 16 -15.74 -18.95 11.67
CA ALA A 16 -15.61 -20.30 12.19
C ALA A 16 -14.71 -20.35 13.44
N VAL A 17 -13.57 -19.65 13.41
CA VAL A 17 -12.67 -19.54 14.57
C VAL A 17 -13.37 -18.82 15.73
N ALA A 18 -14.06 -17.71 15.47
CA ALA A 18 -14.83 -17.01 16.49
C ALA A 18 -15.94 -17.91 17.07
N PHE A 19 -16.72 -18.58 16.22
CA PHE A 19 -17.76 -19.49 16.66
C PHE A 19 -17.17 -20.60 17.53
N ILE A 20 -16.09 -21.27 17.11
CA ILE A 20 -15.43 -22.32 17.91
C ILE A 20 -14.88 -21.77 19.24
N ALA A 21 -14.32 -20.56 19.22
CA ALA A 21 -13.78 -19.91 20.42
C ALA A 21 -14.89 -19.49 21.42
N PHE A 22 -16.08 -19.13 20.94
CA PHE A 22 -17.19 -18.65 21.77
C PHE A 22 -18.30 -19.70 22.01
N SER A 23 -18.36 -20.79 21.24
CA SER A 23 -19.38 -21.85 21.35
C SER A 23 -19.08 -22.85 22.45
N GLY A 24 -17.81 -23.00 22.83
CA GLY A 24 -17.42 -23.68 24.06
C GLY A 24 -17.51 -22.70 25.21
N GLY A 25 -18.60 -22.71 25.98
CA GLY A 25 -18.80 -21.79 27.10
C GLY A 25 -17.58 -21.72 28.04
N PRO A 26 -17.41 -20.61 28.80
CA PRO A 26 -16.20 -20.33 29.57
C PRO A 26 -15.82 -21.46 30.55
N ALA A 27 -16.76 -22.30 30.95
CA ALA A 27 -16.53 -23.48 31.79
C ALA A 27 -15.75 -24.60 31.06
N ALA A 28 -16.06 -24.92 29.79
CA ALA A 28 -15.40 -25.99 29.04
C ALA A 28 -14.00 -25.58 28.55
N ALA A 29 -13.84 -24.31 28.15
CA ALA A 29 -12.53 -23.74 27.86
C ALA A 29 -11.65 -23.67 29.13
N ARG A 30 -12.24 -23.30 30.27
CA ARG A 30 -11.58 -23.29 31.58
C ARG A 30 -11.25 -24.70 32.08
N GLU A 31 -12.12 -25.70 31.88
CA GLU A 31 -11.82 -27.09 32.18
C GLU A 31 -10.70 -27.63 31.29
N ALA A 32 -10.70 -27.36 29.98
CA ALA A 32 -9.61 -27.76 29.10
C ALA A 32 -8.29 -27.06 29.46
N TYR A 33 -8.33 -25.78 29.85
CA TYR A 33 -7.16 -25.01 30.27
C TYR A 33 -6.63 -25.42 31.67
N LEU A 34 -7.52 -25.76 32.60
CA LEU A 34 -7.19 -26.12 33.99
C LEU A 34 -6.89 -27.61 34.19
N THR A 35 -7.51 -28.51 33.43
CA THR A 35 -7.32 -29.98 33.56
C THR A 35 -6.36 -30.56 32.53
N ARG A 36 -6.10 -29.83 31.42
CA ARG A 36 -5.25 -30.30 30.31
C ARG A 36 -4.12 -29.34 29.96
N GLY A 37 -3.55 -28.69 30.97
CA GLY A 37 -2.31 -27.91 30.88
C GLY A 37 -1.06 -28.78 30.69
N GLY A 38 -1.06 -29.68 29.70
CA GLY A 38 0.15 -30.39 29.30
C GLY A 38 1.19 -29.43 28.72
N PRO A 39 2.49 -29.78 28.73
CA PRO A 39 3.56 -28.92 28.21
C PRO A 39 3.30 -28.50 26.75
N VAL A 40 2.58 -29.33 26.00
CA VAL A 40 2.12 -29.06 24.63
C VAL A 40 1.34 -27.75 24.55
N PHE A 41 0.32 -27.51 25.40
CA PHE A 41 -0.48 -26.29 25.32
C PHE A 41 0.35 -25.04 25.70
N ARG A 42 1.24 -25.18 26.68
CA ARG A 42 2.09 -24.08 27.20
C ARG A 42 3.16 -23.63 26.21
N PHE A 43 3.68 -24.54 25.38
CA PHE A 43 4.76 -24.22 24.44
C PHE A 43 4.30 -24.16 22.98
N VAL A 44 3.38 -25.02 22.54
CA VAL A 44 2.97 -25.08 21.13
C VAL A 44 2.11 -23.89 20.73
N ILE A 45 1.18 -23.45 21.58
CA ILE A 45 0.29 -22.34 21.23
C ILE A 45 1.04 -21.01 21.09
N PRO A 46 1.91 -20.59 22.03
CA PRO A 46 2.71 -19.39 21.84
C PRO A 46 3.64 -19.48 20.64
N VAL A 47 4.30 -20.63 20.43
CA VAL A 47 5.18 -20.84 19.27
C VAL A 47 4.41 -20.76 17.96
N LEU A 48 3.18 -21.28 17.91
CA LEU A 48 2.33 -21.21 16.73
C LEU A 48 1.82 -19.79 16.47
N TYR A 49 1.46 -19.03 17.50
CA TYR A 49 1.09 -17.62 17.36
C TYR A 49 2.28 -16.74 16.96
N ILE A 50 3.45 -16.94 17.56
CA ILE A 50 4.68 -16.20 17.20
C ILE A 50 5.13 -16.60 15.78
N GLY A 51 5.07 -17.89 15.46
CA GLY A 51 5.36 -18.42 14.14
C GLY A 51 4.43 -17.85 13.09
N LEU A 52 3.11 -17.97 13.26
CA LEU A 52 2.13 -17.41 12.32
C LEU A 52 2.23 -15.87 12.26
N GLY A 53 2.41 -15.21 13.40
CA GLY A 53 2.50 -13.76 13.52
C GLY A 53 3.76 -13.14 12.93
N ILE A 54 4.83 -13.92 12.71
CA ILE A 54 6.08 -13.44 12.07
C ILE A 54 6.21 -14.01 10.66
N VAL A 55 6.00 -15.31 10.47
CA VAL A 55 6.20 -16.01 9.19
C VAL A 55 5.21 -15.52 8.13
N VAL A 56 3.92 -15.32 8.48
CA VAL A 56 2.93 -14.86 7.50
C VAL A 56 3.22 -13.43 7.04
N PRO A 57 3.48 -12.44 7.92
CA PRO A 57 3.89 -11.12 7.48
C PRO A 57 5.18 -11.11 6.65
N VAL A 58 6.21 -11.86 7.07
CA VAL A 58 7.47 -11.95 6.31
C VAL A 58 7.24 -12.54 4.92
N ALA A 59 6.45 -13.61 4.80
CA ALA A 59 6.13 -14.23 3.52
C ALA A 59 5.32 -13.28 2.62
N VAL A 60 4.38 -12.52 3.17
CA VAL A 60 3.61 -11.52 2.42
C VAL A 60 4.49 -10.38 1.93
N ILE A 61 5.41 -9.89 2.76
CA ILE A 61 6.35 -8.83 2.39
C ILE A 61 7.32 -9.34 1.31
N ALA A 62 7.88 -10.53 1.47
CA ALA A 62 8.80 -11.14 0.50
C ALA A 62 8.13 -11.46 -0.84
N ALA A 63 6.85 -11.85 -0.83
CA ALA A 63 6.09 -12.14 -2.04
C ALA A 63 5.62 -10.86 -2.78
N ARG A 64 5.50 -9.74 -2.07
CA ARG A 64 5.29 -8.42 -2.68
C ARG A 64 6.64 -7.79 -2.99
N GLY A 65 7.28 -8.21 -4.09
CA GLY A 65 8.42 -7.46 -4.65
C GLY A 65 8.08 -5.97 -4.75
N GLU A 66 9.06 -5.09 -4.51
CA GLU A 66 9.08 -3.62 -4.26
C GLU A 66 8.02 -2.72 -4.96
N SER A 67 6.77 -3.13 -4.96
CA SER A 67 5.64 -2.50 -5.61
C SER A 67 4.77 -1.90 -4.54
N GLU A 68 5.39 -1.09 -3.68
CA GLU A 68 4.64 -0.11 -2.90
C GLU A 68 3.81 0.72 -3.89
N GLY A 69 2.50 0.73 -3.68
CA GLY A 69 1.57 1.65 -4.33
C GLY A 69 1.02 1.26 -5.70
N ALA A 70 1.59 0.37 -6.50
CA ALA A 70 1.07 0.16 -7.86
C ALA A 70 -0.31 -0.54 -7.86
N VAL A 71 -1.40 0.21 -8.08
CA VAL A 71 -2.72 -0.32 -8.45
C VAL A 71 -3.16 0.29 -9.78
N GLY A 72 -3.80 -0.51 -10.63
CA GLY A 72 -4.32 -0.05 -11.92
C GLY A 72 -3.38 -0.27 -13.12
N LYS A 73 -3.69 0.45 -14.21
CA LYS A 73 -3.25 0.27 -15.62
C LYS A 73 -1.73 0.18 -15.85
N LEU A 74 -0.91 0.46 -14.83
CA LEU A 74 0.55 0.41 -14.88
C LEU A 74 1.18 -0.79 -14.15
N ARG A 75 0.41 -1.68 -13.52
CA ARG A 75 0.94 -2.94 -12.96
C ARG A 75 1.62 -3.83 -14.00
N THR A 76 1.16 -3.75 -15.25
CA THR A 76 1.65 -4.54 -16.38
C THR A 76 2.52 -3.73 -17.33
N ALA A 77 2.65 -2.41 -17.14
CA ALA A 77 3.57 -1.60 -17.91
C ALA A 77 4.95 -1.73 -17.27
N SER A 78 5.86 -2.46 -17.91
CA SER A 78 7.27 -2.43 -17.56
C SER A 78 7.74 -0.97 -17.59
N LEU A 79 7.95 -0.41 -16.41
CA LEU A 79 8.56 0.90 -16.28
C LEU A 79 10.04 0.72 -16.62
N THR A 80 10.58 1.59 -17.47
CA THR A 80 12.03 1.72 -17.59
C THR A 80 12.61 2.12 -16.23
N SER A 81 13.92 1.97 -16.02
CA SER A 81 14.57 2.36 -14.75
C SER A 81 14.23 3.80 -14.30
N GLN A 82 14.06 4.73 -15.26
CA GLN A 82 13.62 6.11 -15.01
C GLN A 82 12.18 6.19 -14.49
N GLY A 83 11.29 5.33 -14.97
CA GLY A 83 9.91 5.26 -14.48
C GLY A 83 9.82 4.74 -13.04
N GLU A 84 10.69 3.80 -12.66
CA GLU A 84 10.78 3.32 -11.27
C GLU A 84 11.35 4.39 -10.33
N SER A 85 12.42 5.08 -10.74
CA SER A 85 12.97 6.24 -10.05
C SER A 85 11.91 7.33 -9.83
N GLY A 86 11.22 7.73 -10.91
CA GLY A 86 10.16 8.73 -10.86
C GLY A 86 8.98 8.32 -9.97
N LYS A 87 8.59 7.03 -9.98
CA LYS A 87 7.58 6.49 -9.08
C LYS A 87 8.00 6.62 -7.61
N LYS A 88 9.23 6.22 -7.27
CA LYS A 88 9.77 6.29 -5.90
C LYS A 88 9.82 7.72 -5.41
N LEU A 89 10.35 8.63 -6.22
CA LEU A 89 10.42 10.05 -5.91
C LEU A 89 9.02 10.67 -5.71
N PHE A 90 8.05 10.30 -6.55
CA PHE A 90 6.66 10.74 -6.35
C PHE A 90 6.11 10.30 -5.00
N LEU A 91 6.31 9.03 -4.63
CA LEU A 91 5.89 8.49 -3.33
C LEU A 91 6.53 9.23 -2.15
N GLN A 92 7.80 9.63 -2.28
CA GLN A 92 8.54 10.31 -1.21
C GLN A 92 8.17 11.79 -1.07
N THR A 93 7.89 12.48 -2.18
CA THR A 93 7.82 13.96 -2.19
C THR A 93 6.43 14.50 -2.49
N CYS A 94 5.60 13.78 -3.26
CA CYS A 94 4.35 14.31 -3.82
C CYS A 94 3.10 13.65 -3.22
N SER A 95 3.20 12.39 -2.81
CA SER A 95 2.06 11.53 -2.43
C SER A 95 1.26 12.03 -1.21
N SER A 96 1.90 12.78 -0.32
CA SER A 96 1.27 13.33 0.87
C SER A 96 0.30 14.48 0.55
N CYS A 97 0.55 15.19 -0.56
CA CYS A 97 -0.24 16.35 -0.97
C CYS A 97 -1.19 16.02 -2.13
N HIS A 98 -0.77 15.19 -3.09
CA HIS A 98 -1.55 14.92 -4.30
C HIS A 98 -2.19 13.52 -4.28
N ASN A 99 -3.39 13.42 -4.86
CA ASN A 99 -3.97 12.13 -5.22
C ASN A 99 -3.36 11.65 -6.55
N LEU A 100 -3.03 10.35 -6.58
CA LEU A 100 -2.61 9.65 -7.78
C LEU A 100 -2.89 8.15 -7.60
N ASP A 101 -3.91 7.65 -8.30
CA ASP A 101 -4.41 6.29 -8.18
C ASP A 101 -3.35 5.25 -8.53
N ALA A 102 -2.49 5.52 -9.51
CA ALA A 102 -1.45 4.58 -9.93
C ALA A 102 -0.45 4.19 -8.85
N VAL A 103 -0.32 4.99 -7.79
CA VAL A 103 0.52 4.68 -6.62
C VAL A 103 -0.27 4.61 -5.31
N ASN A 104 -1.61 4.61 -5.37
CA ASN A 104 -2.49 4.79 -4.21
C ASN A 104 -2.13 6.02 -3.36
N ALA A 105 -1.63 7.10 -3.98
CA ALA A 105 -1.48 8.35 -3.25
C ALA A 105 -2.86 8.96 -3.04
N ARG A 106 -3.14 9.39 -1.80
CA ARG A 106 -4.44 9.93 -1.36
C ARG A 106 -4.27 11.31 -0.74
N GLY A 107 -3.32 12.11 -1.24
CA GLY A 107 -3.15 13.48 -0.77
C GLY A 107 -4.34 14.35 -1.16
N VAL A 108 -4.76 15.24 -0.24
CA VAL A 108 -5.94 16.10 -0.40
C VAL A 108 -5.62 17.60 -0.42
N THR A 109 -4.33 17.95 -0.24
CA THR A 109 -3.87 19.34 -0.18
C THR A 109 -3.70 19.92 -1.58
N GLY A 110 -3.14 19.13 -2.49
CA GLY A 110 -2.98 19.44 -3.89
C GLY A 110 -4.14 18.87 -4.73
N PRO A 111 -4.27 19.32 -5.99
CA PRO A 111 -5.26 18.75 -6.90
C PRO A 111 -5.04 17.26 -7.13
N ASP A 112 -6.13 16.57 -7.42
CA ASP A 112 -6.11 15.20 -7.94
C ASP A 112 -5.48 15.20 -9.32
N LEU A 113 -4.34 14.52 -9.45
CA LEU A 113 -3.61 14.50 -10.71
C LEU A 113 -4.35 13.67 -11.76
N ASP A 114 -5.12 12.66 -11.38
CA ASP A 114 -5.89 11.85 -12.33
C ASP A 114 -7.04 12.66 -12.95
N GLU A 115 -7.62 13.61 -12.22
CA GLU A 115 -8.68 14.50 -12.71
C GLU A 115 -8.16 15.63 -13.61
N LEU A 116 -6.88 16.02 -13.47
CA LEU A 116 -6.32 17.12 -14.24
C LEU A 116 -6.24 16.83 -15.73
N GLY A 117 -6.09 15.57 -16.13
CA GLY A 117 -6.07 15.06 -17.51
C GLY A 117 -4.98 15.67 -18.42
N GLY A 118 -4.37 14.86 -19.29
CA GLY A 118 -3.49 15.38 -20.35
C GLY A 118 -2.31 16.22 -19.84
N VAL A 119 -1.80 15.89 -18.65
CA VAL A 119 -0.70 16.64 -18.02
C VAL A 119 0.60 16.34 -18.78
N ASP A 120 1.10 17.33 -19.50
CA ASP A 120 2.38 17.22 -20.20
C ASP A 120 3.57 17.31 -19.23
N ARG A 121 4.71 16.74 -19.64
CA ARG A 121 5.94 16.72 -18.83
C ARG A 121 6.46 18.12 -18.49
N GLN A 122 6.35 19.08 -19.41
CA GLN A 122 6.84 20.44 -19.22
C GLN A 122 6.01 21.17 -18.15
N ARG A 123 4.70 20.93 -18.11
CA ARG A 123 3.77 21.44 -17.11
C ARG A 123 4.14 20.93 -15.72
N VAL A 124 4.45 19.64 -15.58
CA VAL A 124 4.91 19.09 -14.29
C VAL A 124 6.25 19.72 -13.87
N LEU A 125 7.22 19.84 -14.78
CA LEU A 125 8.51 20.46 -14.49
C LEU A 125 8.35 21.93 -14.03
N ASN A 126 7.49 22.69 -14.70
CA ASN A 126 7.22 24.07 -14.33
C ASN A 126 6.53 24.17 -12.97
N ALA A 127 5.58 23.28 -12.67
CA ALA A 127 4.91 23.20 -11.39
C ALA A 127 5.89 22.87 -10.25
N ILE A 128 6.78 21.89 -10.45
CA ILE A 128 7.84 21.57 -9.47
C ILE A 128 8.77 22.77 -9.26
N LYS A 129 9.16 23.44 -10.35
CA LYS A 129 10.11 24.56 -10.29
C LYS A 129 9.53 25.80 -9.60
N ARG A 130 8.27 26.14 -9.88
CA ARG A 130 7.65 27.41 -9.42
C ARG A 130 6.66 27.25 -8.28
N GLY A 131 6.31 26.01 -7.90
CA GLY A 131 5.30 25.75 -6.88
C GLY A 131 3.88 25.83 -7.44
N GLY A 132 3.52 24.86 -8.29
CA GLY A 132 2.18 24.79 -8.90
C GLY A 132 1.95 25.93 -9.88
N THR A 133 0.93 26.76 -9.63
CA THR A 133 0.62 27.98 -10.40
C THR A 133 1.47 29.18 -9.99
N GLY A 134 2.30 29.05 -8.95
CA GLY A 134 3.08 30.16 -8.38
C GLY A 134 2.30 31.03 -7.39
N ASP A 135 1.15 30.55 -6.89
CA ASP A 135 0.32 31.19 -5.88
C ASP A 135 0.78 30.91 -4.43
N GLY A 136 1.87 30.15 -4.26
CA GLY A 136 2.45 29.79 -2.97
C GLY A 136 1.76 28.62 -2.26
N ARG A 137 0.76 27.96 -2.86
CA ARG A 137 0.08 26.80 -2.25
C ARG A 137 0.91 25.51 -2.35
N MET A 138 1.68 25.37 -3.42
CA MET A 138 2.63 24.26 -3.60
C MET A 138 4.05 24.79 -3.37
N PRO A 139 4.90 24.09 -2.58
CA PRO A 139 6.29 24.47 -2.42
C PRO A 139 7.04 24.43 -3.76
N ALA A 140 7.86 25.46 -4.01
CA ALA A 140 8.71 25.52 -5.19
C ALA A 140 10.01 24.74 -4.97
N GLN A 141 10.63 24.29 -6.07
CA GLN A 141 11.94 23.63 -6.09
C GLN A 141 12.00 22.35 -5.24
N LEU A 142 10.89 21.61 -5.17
CA LEU A 142 10.81 20.34 -4.43
C LEU A 142 11.80 19.28 -4.94
N LEU A 143 12.06 19.25 -6.25
CA LEU A 143 13.05 18.39 -6.89
C LEU A 143 13.83 19.21 -7.93
N LEU A 144 15.05 18.77 -8.21
CA LEU A 144 15.98 19.44 -9.13
C LEU A 144 16.54 18.45 -10.14
N GLY A 145 17.06 18.97 -11.26
CA GLY A 145 17.86 18.19 -12.20
C GLY A 145 17.17 16.95 -12.78
N GLU A 146 17.76 15.78 -12.55
CA GLU A 146 17.26 14.49 -13.03
C GLU A 146 16.03 14.01 -12.27
N ASP A 147 16.01 14.17 -10.95
CA ASP A 147 14.87 13.75 -10.11
C ASP A 147 13.56 14.41 -10.54
N ALA A 148 13.61 15.72 -10.84
CA ALA A 148 12.44 16.44 -11.36
C ALA A 148 12.00 15.92 -12.73
N ARG A 149 12.94 15.49 -13.58
CA ARG A 149 12.69 14.95 -14.91
C ARG A 149 12.08 13.54 -14.85
N ASP A 150 12.54 12.72 -13.91
CA ASP A 150 12.05 11.36 -13.69
C ASP A 150 10.63 11.37 -13.16
N VAL A 151 10.34 12.19 -12.14
CA VAL A 151 8.97 12.34 -11.61
C VAL A 151 8.04 12.90 -12.69
N ALA A 152 8.47 13.93 -13.43
CA ALA A 152 7.64 14.51 -14.48
C ALA A 152 7.34 13.51 -15.61
N LEU A 153 8.30 12.66 -15.98
CA LEU A 153 8.10 11.58 -16.94
C LEU A 153 7.10 10.54 -16.41
N TYR A 154 7.24 10.16 -15.13
CA TYR A 154 6.35 9.21 -14.49
C TYR A 154 4.90 9.75 -14.47
N VAL A 155 4.69 10.96 -13.96
CA VAL A 155 3.35 11.60 -13.89
C VAL A 155 2.75 11.73 -15.29
N GLN A 156 3.50 12.19 -16.29
CA GLN A 156 3.02 12.25 -17.67
C GLN A 156 2.57 10.88 -18.18
N ARG A 157 3.32 9.81 -17.90
CA ARG A 157 2.98 8.47 -18.40
C ARG A 157 1.70 7.91 -17.76
N VAL A 158 1.47 8.28 -16.51
CA VAL A 158 0.31 7.84 -15.72
C VAL A 158 -0.94 8.65 -16.08
N VAL A 159 -0.80 9.97 -16.17
CA VAL A 159 -1.91 10.93 -16.24
C VAL A 159 -2.12 11.50 -17.65
N GLY A 160 -1.09 11.52 -18.49
CA GLY A 160 -1.10 12.16 -19.80
C GLY A 160 -1.77 11.35 -20.92
N GLN A 161 -2.63 10.38 -20.58
CA GLN A 161 -3.40 9.58 -21.54
C GLN A 161 -4.82 10.12 -21.72
#